data_AF-A0A2V2NEN6-F1
#
_entry.id   AF-A0A2V2NEN6-F1
#
_cell.length_a   1.000
_cell.length_b   1.000
_cell.length_c   1.000
_cell.angle_alpha   90.00
_cell.angle_beta   90.00
_cell.angle_gamma   90.00
#
_symmetry.space_group_name_H-M   'P 1'
#
loop_
_entity.id
_entity.type
_entity.pdbx_description
1 polymer ?
#
loop_
_entity_poly.entity_id
_entity_poly.type
_entity_poly.pdbx_seq_one_letter_code
_entity_poly.pdbx_strand_id
1 'polypeptide(L)' 'MDVVTILREHTPILKKEFGVESIGVFGSFAHGDEQPDSDLNL' A
#
# COMPACT_ATOMS: atom_id res chain seq x y z
N MET A 1 -3.03 -1.95 13.15
CA MET A 1 -2.05 -2.03 12.05
C MET A 1 -2.61 -1.18 10.92
N ASP A 2 -1.88 -0.19 10.45
CA ASP A 2 -2.30 0.65 9.31
C ASP A 2 -1.88 0.00 7.98
N VAL A 3 -2.66 0.18 6.92
CA VAL A 3 -2.42 -0.38 5.58
C VAL A 3 -1.06 0.05 5.03
N VAL A 4 -0.66 1.31 5.22
CA VAL A 4 0.64 1.80 4.77
C VAL A 4 1.79 1.07 5.48
N THR A 5 1.59 0.70 6.74
CA THR A 5 2.56 -0.10 7.50
C THR A 5 2.72 -1.49 6.89
N ILE A 6 1.61 -2.16 6.56
CA ILE A 6 1.61 -3.49 5.93
C ILE A 6 2.35 -3.45 4.59
N LEU A 7 2.06 -2.46 3.74
CA LEU A 7 2.72 -2.31 2.44
C LEU A 7 4.24 -2.12 2.60
N ARG A 8 4.68 -1.33 3.58
CA ARG A 8 6.10 -1.11 3.87
C ARG A 8 6.79 -2.38 4.35
N GLU A 9 6.16 -3.13 5.25
CA GLU A 9 6.69 -4.40 5.77
C GLU A 9 6.83 -5.46 4.68
N HIS A 10 5.91 -5.51 3.73
CA HIS A 10 5.93 -6.48 2.63
C HIS A 10 6.65 -5.99 1.37
N THR A 11 7.03 -4.72 1.27
CA THR A 11 7.79 -4.20 0.11
C THR A 11 9.05 -5.04 -0.17
N PRO A 12 9.89 -5.43 0.81
CA PRO A 12 11.10 -6.21 0.55
C PRO A 12 10.83 -7.56 -0.12
N ILE A 13 9.80 -8.29 0.33
CA ILE A 13 9.44 -9.58 -0.27
C ILE A 13 8.84 -9.36 -1.67
N LEU A 14 8.07 -8.30 -1.87
CA LEU A 14 7.52 -7.97 -3.18
C LEU A 14 8.60 -7.61 -4.20
N LYS A 15 9.65 -6.88 -3.79
CA LYS A 15 10.81 -6.60 -4.66
C LYS A 15 11.56 -7.89 -5.01
N LYS A 16 11.78 -8.75 -4.02
CA LYS A 16 12.58 -9.97 -4.18
C LYS A 16 11.89 -11.02 -5.05
N GLU A 17 10.60 -11.26 -4.81
CA GLU A 17 9.88 -12.37 -5.45
C GLU A 17 9.22 -11.97 -6.77
N PHE A 18 8.86 -10.69 -6.93
CA PHE A 18 8.07 -10.22 -8.09
C PHE A 18 8.74 -9.09 -8.87
N GLY A 19 9.94 -8.63 -8.48
CA GLY A 19 10.65 -7.57 -9.18
C GLY A 19 9.98 -6.19 -9.08
N VAL A 20 9.13 -5.97 -8.06
CA VAL A 20 8.49 -4.67 -7.82
C VAL A 20 9.57 -3.61 -7.53
N GLU A 21 9.60 -2.53 -8.31
CA GLU A 21 10.55 -1.44 -8.11
C GLU A 21 10.11 -0.50 -6.96
N SER A 22 8.82 -0.13 -6.96
CA SER A 22 8.19 0.75 -5.98
C SER A 22 6.70 0.46 -5.86
N ILE A 23 6.10 0.85 -4.73
CA ILE A 23 4.65 0.79 -4.49
C ILE A 23 4.17 2.22 -4.25
N GLY A 24 3.23 2.69 -5.07
CA GLY A 24 2.50 3.93 -4.85
C GLY A 24 1.23 3.66 -4.06
N VAL A 25 0.69 4.68 -3.39
CA VAL A 25 -0.66 4.62 -2.82
C VAL A 25 -1.43 5.78 -3.43
N PHE A 26 -2.64 5.49 -3.89
CA PHE A 26 -3.51 6.45 -4.56
C PHE A 26 -4.91 6.44 -3.93
N GLY A 27 -5.75 7.40 -4.32
CA GLY A 27 -7.14 7.47 -3.87
C GLY A 27 -7.27 7.94 -2.43
N SER A 28 -8.32 7.49 -1.73
CA SER A 28 -8.69 7.97 -0.39
C SER A 28 -7.55 7.83 0.63
N PHE A 29 -6.80 6.72 0.60
CA PHE A 29 -5.63 6.49 1.44
C PHE A 29 -4.46 7.46 1.17
N ALA A 30 -4.37 8.03 -0.03
CA ALA A 30 -3.36 9.06 -0.33
C ALA A 30 -3.77 10.45 0.18
N HIS A 31 -5.07 10.68 0.36
CA HIS A 31 -5.63 11.94 0.82
C HIS A 31 -5.97 11.97 2.32
N GLY A 32 -6.03 10.79 2.97
CA GLY A 32 -6.41 10.65 4.38
C GLY A 32 -7.93 10.69 4.62
N ASP A 33 -8.71 10.47 3.55
CA ASP A 33 -10.18 10.48 3.57
C ASP A 33 -10.76 9.05 3.44
N GLU A 34 -9.97 8.02 3.79
CA GLU A 34 -10.41 6.63 3.75
C GLU A 34 -11.48 6.31 4.80
N GLN A 35 -12.43 5.47 4.43
CA GLN A 35 -13.49 4.95 5.28
C GLN A 35 -13.26 3.45 5.54
N PRO A 36 -13.89 2.84 6.57
CA PRO A 36 -13.71 1.43 6.89
C PRO A 36 -14.04 0.45 5.75
N ASP A 37 -14.84 0.87 4.78
CA ASP A 37 -15.23 0.14 3.57
C ASP A 37 -14.51 0.61 2.30
N SER A 38 -13.53 1.51 2.42
CA SER A 38 -12.74 1.98 1.28
C SER A 38 -11.82 0.89 0.75
N ASP A 39 -11.79 0.76 -0.58
CA ASP A 39 -10.78 -0.01 -1.28
C ASP A 39 -9.41 0.67 -1.22
N LEU A 40 -8.35 -0.11 -1.48
CA LEU A 40 -6.97 0.37 -1.60
C LEU A 40 -6.54 0.40 -3.06
N ASN A 41 -6.02 1.53 -3.52
CA ASN A 41 -5.43 1.68 -4.85
C ASN A 41 -3.90 1.83 -4.76
N LEU A 42 -3.17 1.02 -5.54
CA LEU A 42 -1.70 0.89 -5.54
C LEU A 42 -1.10 1.04 -6.94
#